data_AF-A0A376FX45-F1
#
_entry.id   AF-A0A376FX45-F1
#
_cell.length_a   1.000
_cell.length_b   1.000
_cell.length_c   1.000
_cell.angle_alpha   90.00
_cell.angle_beta   90.00
_cell.angle_gamma   90.00
#
_symmetry.space_group_name_H-M   'P 1'
#
loop_
_entity.id
_entity.type
_entity.pdbx_description
1 polymer ?
#
loop_
_entity_poly.entity_id
_entity_poly.type
_entity_poly.pdbx_seq_one_letter_code
_entity_poly.pdbx_strand_id
1 'polypeptide(L)' 'MNALLTNPFKERLRKGEVQIGLWLSSTTSYMAEIAATSGYDWLLIDGGARAKHHSGSLSPATGGSALCQPTRDPSGGRQ' A
#
# COMPACT_ATOMS: atom_id res chain seq x y z
N MET A 1 20.18 25.42 1.80
CA MET A 1 19.76 24.08 1.32
C MET A 1 19.31 23.28 2.54
N ASN A 2 18.06 23.44 3.02
CA ASN A 2 17.53 22.71 4.20
C ASN A 2 15.99 22.61 4.22
N ALA A 3 15.33 22.92 3.10
CA ALA A 3 13.86 22.98 3.02
C ALA A 3 13.18 21.60 3.03
N LEU A 4 13.94 20.50 2.91
CA LEU A 4 13.39 19.14 2.83
C LEU A 4 12.73 18.68 4.15
N LEU A 5 13.13 19.24 5.29
CA LEU A 5 12.57 18.89 6.60
C LEU A 5 11.48 19.88 7.07
N THR A 6 11.25 20.95 6.31
CA THR A 6 10.20 21.93 6.61
C THR A 6 8.84 21.37 6.20
N ASN A 7 7.87 21.41 7.11
CA ASN A 7 6.50 20.98 6.85
C ASN A 7 5.54 22.18 7.02
N PRO A 8 5.22 22.89 5.92
CA PRO A 8 4.37 24.08 5.96
C PRO A 8 2.98 23.79 6.53
N PHE A 9 2.40 22.62 6.23
CA PHE A 9 1.10 22.20 6.76
C PHE A 9 1.10 22.16 8.30
N LYS A 10 2.13 21.53 8.89
CA LYS A 10 2.29 21.43 10.35
C LYS A 10 2.52 22.79 11.00
N GLU A 11 3.25 23.68 10.35
CA GLU A 11 3.49 25.04 10.84
C GLU A 11 2.21 25.86 10.89
N ARG A 12 1.41 25.83 9.82
CA ARG A 12 0.13 26.55 9.77
C ARG A 12 -0.91 25.98 10.72
N LEU A 13 -0.92 24.65 10.92
CA LEU A 13 -1.77 24.03 11.95
C LEU A 13 -1.45 24.55 13.34
N ARG A 14 -0.15 24.69 13.68
CA ARG A 14 0.28 25.22 14.98
C ARG A 14 -0.11 26.69 15.18
N LYS A 15 -0.22 27.46 14.10
CA LYS A 15 -0.66 28.85 14.12
C LYS A 15 -2.18 29.00 14.22
N GLY A 16 -2.93 27.90 14.15
CA GLY A 16 -4.40 27.93 14.15
C GLY A 16 -4.99 28.47 12.84
N GLU A 17 -4.21 28.45 11.75
CA GLU A 17 -4.70 28.88 10.44
C GLU A 17 -5.67 27.82 9.88
N VAL A 18 -6.78 28.29 9.31
CA VAL A 18 -7.72 27.41 8.59
C VAL A 18 -7.04 26.93 7.30
N GLN A 19 -7.06 25.62 7.07
CA GLN A 19 -6.45 25.00 5.90
C GLN A 19 -7.49 24.14 5.16
N ILE A 20 -7.80 24.50 3.91
CA ILE A 20 -8.80 23.84 3.08
C ILE A 20 -8.16 22.77 2.21
N GLY A 21 -8.57 21.52 2.39
CA GLY A 21 -8.01 20.39 1.66
C GLY A 21 -8.97 19.70 0.71
N LEU A 22 -8.39 18.91 -0.19
CA LEU A 22 -9.11 18.05 -1.11
C LEU A 22 -8.78 16.58 -0.81
N TRP A 23 -9.82 15.73 -0.77
CA TRP A 23 -9.67 14.28 -0.71
C TRP A 23 -9.53 13.72 -2.13
N LEU A 24 -8.42 13.04 -2.39
CA LEU A 24 -8.16 12.34 -3.65
C LEU A 24 -8.28 10.84 -3.45
N SER A 25 -9.43 10.27 -3.83
CA SER A 25 -9.68 8.82 -3.80
C SER A 25 -9.13 8.08 -5.03
N SER A 26 -8.64 8.80 -6.04
CA SER A 26 -8.03 8.22 -7.23
C SER A 26 -6.53 8.02 -7.04
N THR A 27 -6.02 6.81 -7.28
CA THR A 27 -4.60 6.49 -7.16
C THR A 27 -3.78 6.86 -8.42
N THR A 28 -4.24 7.82 -9.21
CA THR A 28 -3.59 8.22 -10.47
C THR A 28 -2.76 9.48 -10.28
N SER A 29 -1.52 9.47 -10.79
CA SER A 29 -0.60 10.62 -10.71
C SER A 29 -1.12 11.85 -11.44
N TYR A 30 -1.82 11.65 -12.56
CA TYR A 30 -2.40 12.72 -13.36
C TYR A 30 -3.45 13.54 -12.61
N MET A 31 -4.36 12.87 -11.88
CA MET A 31 -5.34 13.58 -11.05
C MET A 31 -4.67 14.31 -9.89
N ALA A 32 -3.60 13.74 -9.33
CA ALA A 32 -2.83 14.40 -8.26
C ALA A 32 -2.13 15.68 -8.76
N GLU A 33 -1.60 15.67 -9.99
CA GLU A 33 -0.97 16.85 -10.60
C GLU A 33 -1.99 17.97 -10.85
N ILE A 34 -3.15 17.64 -11.41
CA ILE A 34 -4.25 18.61 -11.60
C ILE A 34 -4.69 19.18 -10.24
N ALA A 35 -4.90 18.31 -9.25
CA ALA A 35 -5.26 18.72 -7.90
C ALA A 35 -4.21 19.63 -7.25
N ALA A 36 -2.92 19.40 -7.49
CA ALA A 36 -1.85 20.24 -6.99
C ALA A 36 -1.89 21.67 -7.57
N THR A 37 -2.39 21.82 -8.80
CA THR A 37 -2.60 23.15 -9.40
C THR A 37 -3.86 23.87 -8.92
N SER A 38 -4.76 23.16 -8.22
CA SER A 38 -6.07 23.68 -7.84
C SER A 38 -6.06 24.64 -6.63
N GLY A 39 -4.90 24.87 -6.01
CA GLY A 39 -4.74 25.87 -4.94
C GLY A 39 -5.22 25.43 -3.56
N TYR A 40 -5.44 24.13 -3.34
CA TYR A 40 -5.73 23.59 -2.02
C TYR A 40 -4.50 23.65 -1.11
N ASP A 41 -4.77 23.82 0.18
CA ASP A 41 -3.77 23.89 1.24
C ASP A 41 -3.11 22.55 1.55
N TRP A 42 -3.86 21.46 1.35
CA TRP A 42 -3.39 20.09 1.50
C TRP A 42 -4.21 19.15 0.61
N LEU A 43 -3.57 18.07 0.17
CA LEU A 43 -4.21 17.00 -0.58
C LEU A 43 -4.09 15.71 0.24
N LEU A 44 -5.21 15.08 0.56
CA LEU A 44 -5.20 13.75 1.15
C LEU A 44 -5.27 12.72 0.03
N ILE A 45 -4.15 12.06 -0.21
CA ILE A 45 -4.04 10.96 -1.16
C ILE A 45 -4.50 9.70 -0.43
N ASP A 46 -5.72 9.27 -0.73
CA ASP A 46 -6.27 8.02 -0.22
C ASP A 46 -5.72 6.88 -1.05
N GLY A 47 -4.58 6.37 -0.59
CA GLY A 47 -3.98 5.15 -1.13
C GLY A 47 -4.89 3.98 -0.78
N GLY A 48 -5.89 3.70 -1.61
CA GLY A 48 -6.72 2.51 -1.50
C GLY A 48 -5.88 1.24 -1.33
N ALA A 49 -6.46 0.19 -0.75
CA ALA A 49 -5.81 -1.09 -0.44
C ALA A 49 -5.37 -1.85 -1.70
N ARG A 50 -4.40 -1.33 -2.44
CA ARG A 50 -3.68 -2.09 -3.45
C ARG A 50 -2.84 -3.09 -2.69
N ALA A 51 -3.18 -4.37 -2.87
CA ALA A 51 -2.49 -5.51 -2.28
C ALA A 51 -0.98 -5.25 -2.35
N LYS A 52 -0.36 -5.11 -1.17
CA LYS A 52 1.08 -5.09 -1.06
C LYS A 52 1.53 -6.49 -1.47
N HIS A 53 1.92 -6.70 -2.73
CA HIS A 53 2.81 -7.81 -3.04
C HIS A 53 4.15 -7.47 -2.38
N HIS A 54 4.28 -7.77 -1.09
CA HIS A 54 5.59 -8.08 -0.55
C HIS A 54 5.98 -9.40 -1.22
N SER A 55 6.61 -9.34 -2.39
CA SER A 55 7.43 -10.46 -2.89
C SER A 55 8.68 -10.53 -2.01
N GLY A 56 8.49 -10.83 -0.74
CA GLY A 56 9.56 -11.37 0.09
C GLY A 56 9.79 -12.79 -0.42
N SER A 57 10.80 -12.95 -1.27
CA SER A 57 11.41 -14.26 -1.50
C SER A 57 11.96 -14.74 -0.16
N LEU A 58 11.12 -15.41 0.62
CA LEU A 58 11.56 -16.26 1.72
C LEU A 58 11.66 -17.66 1.14
N SER A 59 12.87 -18.03 0.71
CA SER A 59 13.23 -19.44 0.59
C SER A 59 13.29 -20.04 2.00
N PRO A 60 12.47 -21.05 2.34
CA PRO A 60 12.82 -21.93 3.45
C PRO A 60 13.77 -22.98 2.89
N ALA A 61 15.07 -22.69 2.93
CA ALA A 61 16.05 -23.76 2.93
C ALA A 61 16.12 -24.34 4.35
N THR A 62 15.94 -25.66 4.44
CA THR A 62 16.28 -26.56 5.56
C THR A 62 15.13 -26.94 6.49
N GLY A 63 14.74 -28.23 6.42
CA GLY A 63 14.32 -28.98 7.61
C GLY A 63 13.08 -29.86 7.47
N GLY A 64 13.29 -31.14 7.13
CA GLY A 64 12.61 -32.25 7.80
C GLY A 64 11.16 -32.58 7.44
N SER A 65 11.01 -33.67 6.68
CA SER A 65 10.06 -34.78 6.91
C SER A 65 8.62 -34.47 7.33
N ALA A 66 7.69 -34.60 6.38
CA ALA A 66 6.51 -35.48 6.47
C ALA A 66 5.50 -35.05 5.39
N LEU A 67 5.70 -35.53 4.16
CA LEU A 67 4.62 -35.60 3.19
C LEU A 67 3.62 -36.63 3.73
N CYS A 68 2.56 -36.20 4.41
CA CYS A 68 1.36 -37.01 4.56
C CYS A 68 0.72 -37.16 3.18
N GLN A 69 1.22 -38.13 2.41
CA GLN A 69 0.50 -38.62 1.24
C GLN A 69 -0.75 -39.37 1.73
N PRO A 70 -1.96 -39.07 1.22
CA PRO A 70 -3.08 -39.97 1.42
C PRO A 70 -2.72 -41.31 0.76
N THR A 71 -2.78 -42.38 1.54
CA THR A 71 -2.60 -43.76 1.07
C THR A 71 -3.52 -44.02 -0.11
N ARG A 72 -2.95 -44.16 -1.31
CA ARG A 72 -3.66 -44.73 -2.46
C ARG A 72 -3.97 -46.19 -2.15
N ASP A 73 -5.25 -46.52 -2.13
CA ASP A 73 -5.80 -47.87 -2.10
C ASP A 73 -5.31 -48.67 -3.33
N PRO A 74 -4.74 -49.89 -3.18
CA PRO A 74 -4.15 -50.63 -4.30
C PRO A 74 -5.14 -51.41 -5.17
N SER A 75 -6.46 -51.38 -4.93
CA SER A 75 -7.39 -52.13 -5.80
C SER A 75 -7.87 -51.31 -7.00
N GLY A 76 -7.10 -51.36 -8.09
CA GLY A 76 -7.60 -51.08 -9.42
C GLY A 76 -8.69 -52.09 -9.80
N GLY A 77 -9.95 -51.65 -9.77
CA GLY A 77 -11.11 -52.45 -10.13
C GLY A 77 -12.14 -51.58 -10.83
N ARG A 78 -12.30 -51.83 -12.13
CA ARG A 78 -13.28 -51.21 -13.02
C ARG A 78 -14.66 -51.79 -12.68
N GLN A 79 -15.62 -50.94 -12.33
CA GLN A 79 -17.05 -51.16 -12.64
C GLN A 79 -17.58 -49.88 -13.27
#